data_AF-A0A6G1AX40-F1
#
_entry.id   AF-A0A6G1AX40-F1
#
_cell.length_a   1.000
_cell.length_b   1.000
_cell.length_c   1.000
_cell.angle_alpha   90.00
_cell.angle_beta   90.00
_cell.angle_gamma   90.00
#
_symmetry.space_group_name_H-M   'P 1'
#
loop_
_entity.id
_entity.type
_entity.pdbx_description
1 polymer ?
#
loop_
_entity_poly.entity_id
_entity_poly.type
_entity_poly.pdbx_seq_one_letter_code
_entity_poly.pdbx_strand_id
1 'polypeptide(L)'
;KAKSGACPVRPHFLCLVFEPPECLNDWDCPKEQKCCPSYCSNYCLDPVDPSKQVKVNPGRCPLVIGECKEPNPIDTCLNDSDCLDSLKCCKRPCGNSCVESLKGKIHIPTR
;
A
#
# COMPACT_ATOMS: atom_id res chain seq x y z
N LYS A 1 2.73 -1.42 26.32
CA LYS A 1 4.16 -1.80 26.17
C LYS A 1 4.34 -2.32 24.75
N ALA A 2 5.45 -2.03 24.07
CA ALA A 2 5.58 -2.24 22.62
C ALA A 2 6.56 -3.39 22.28
N LYS A 3 6.24 -4.15 21.22
CA LYS A 3 7.14 -5.09 20.54
C LYS A 3 7.86 -4.41 19.37
N SER A 4 8.94 -5.02 18.90
CA SER A 4 9.77 -4.53 17.80
C SER A 4 9.04 -4.52 16.45
N GLY A 5 9.47 -3.63 15.54
CA GLY A 5 8.88 -3.44 14.21
C GLY A 5 7.76 -2.39 14.18
N ALA A 6 7.25 -2.10 12.99
CA ALA A 6 6.21 -1.11 12.75
C ALA A 6 4.88 -1.77 12.33
N CYS A 7 3.77 -1.08 12.55
CA CYS A 7 2.50 -1.52 11.99
C CYS A 7 2.49 -1.32 10.47
N PRO A 8 1.92 -2.26 9.69
CA PRO A 8 1.70 -2.04 8.28
C PRO A 8 0.80 -0.82 8.08
N VAL A 9 1.13 0.03 7.09
CA VAL A 9 0.30 1.18 6.76
C VAL A 9 -1.00 0.67 6.13
N ARG A 10 -2.13 0.90 6.80
CA ARG A 10 -3.46 0.63 6.26
C ARG A 10 -4.27 1.93 6.21
N PRO A 11 -5.03 2.17 5.14
CA PRO A 11 -5.91 3.33 5.07
C PRO A 11 -6.98 3.26 6.16
N HIS A 12 -7.11 4.35 6.91
CA HIS A 12 -8.23 4.56 7.83
C HIS A 12 -9.43 5.06 7.03
N PHE A 13 -10.57 4.37 7.12
CA PHE A 13 -11.82 4.78 6.50
C PHE A 13 -12.81 5.29 7.57
N LEU A 14 -13.91 5.90 7.13
CA LEU A 14 -15.03 6.24 8.02
C LEU A 14 -15.64 4.96 8.59
N CYS A 15 -15.55 4.80 9.90
CA CYS A 15 -16.11 3.66 10.61
C CYS A 15 -17.59 3.87 10.88
N LEU A 16 -18.41 3.25 10.04
CA LEU A 16 -19.86 3.26 10.18
C LEU A 16 -20.33 2.30 11.29
N VAL A 17 -19.53 1.27 11.58
CA VAL A 17 -19.75 0.29 12.66
C VAL A 17 -18.44 0.13 13.41
N PHE A 18 -18.48 0.27 14.73
CA PHE A 18 -17.34 0.02 15.61
C PHE A 18 -17.35 -1.45 16.01
N GLU A 19 -16.30 -2.19 15.62
CA GLU A 19 -16.09 -3.57 16.05
C GLU A 19 -15.24 -3.58 17.34
N PRO A 20 -15.53 -4.45 18.31
CA PRO A 20 -14.70 -4.59 19.50
C PRO A 20 -13.26 -4.96 19.11
N PRO A 21 -12.23 -4.34 19.73
CA PRO A 21 -10.84 -4.60 19.39
C PRO A 21 -10.40 -6.00 19.83
N GLU A 22 -9.61 -6.66 18.99
CA GLU A 22 -8.97 -7.94 19.30
C GLU A 22 -7.89 -7.78 20.38
N CYS A 23 -7.23 -6.62 20.40
CA CYS A 23 -6.13 -6.30 21.31
C CYS A 23 -6.18 -4.84 21.75
N LEU A 24 -5.59 -4.53 22.91
CA LEU A 24 -5.40 -3.15 23.39
C LEU A 24 -3.93 -2.73 23.32
N ASN A 25 -3.01 -3.69 23.36
CA ASN A 25 -1.58 -3.46 23.26
C ASN A 25 -0.85 -4.68 22.70
N ASP A 26 0.41 -4.50 22.29
CA ASP A 26 1.20 -5.55 21.63
C ASP A 26 1.30 -6.85 22.45
N TRP A 27 1.23 -6.81 23.77
CA TRP A 27 1.37 -8.01 24.61
C TRP A 27 0.12 -8.87 24.67
N ASP A 28 -1.03 -8.33 24.24
CA ASP A 28 -2.25 -9.10 24.06
C ASP A 28 -2.14 -10.01 22.83
N CYS A 29 -1.28 -9.64 21.87
CA CYS A 29 -1.08 -10.38 20.63
C CYS A 29 -0.10 -11.54 20.79
N PRO A 30 -0.32 -12.67 20.11
CA PRO A 30 0.57 -13.82 20.18
C PRO A 30 1.91 -13.53 19.47
N LYS A 31 2.97 -14.24 19.89
CA LYS A 31 4.30 -14.18 19.27
C LYS A 31 4.81 -12.73 19.15
N GLU A 32 5.36 -12.37 17.99
CA GLU A 32 5.92 -11.05 17.68
C GLU A 32 4.90 -10.08 17.10
N GLN A 33 3.62 -10.47 17.01
CA GLN A 33 2.57 -9.64 16.44
C GLN A 33 2.34 -8.38 17.27
N LYS A 34 2.07 -7.28 16.57
CA LYS A 34 1.78 -5.97 17.16
C LYS A 34 0.29 -5.71 17.12
N CYS A 35 -0.20 -4.99 18.12
CA CYS A 35 -1.57 -4.52 18.15
C CYS A 35 -1.65 -3.24 17.32
N CYS A 36 -2.19 -3.39 16.11
CA CYS A 36 -2.16 -2.35 15.10
C CYS A 36 -3.56 -1.82 14.81
N PRO A 37 -3.71 -0.50 14.65
CA PRO A 37 -4.97 0.04 14.18
C PRO A 37 -5.17 -0.41 12.73
N SER A 38 -6.31 -1.03 12.48
CA SER A 38 -6.80 -1.38 11.15
C SER A 38 -7.97 -0.47 10.83
N TYR A 39 -8.78 -0.85 9.82
CA TYR A 39 -9.93 -0.08 9.34
C TYR A 39 -10.72 0.61 10.46
N CYS A 40 -11.30 -0.17 11.38
CA CYS A 40 -12.23 0.31 12.41
C CYS A 40 -12.02 -0.30 13.80
N SER A 41 -10.94 -1.06 13.96
CA SER A 41 -10.59 -1.64 15.25
C SER A 41 -9.11 -1.99 15.28
N ASN A 42 -8.63 -2.47 16.43
CA ASN A 42 -7.27 -2.93 16.60
C ASN A 42 -7.19 -4.44 16.43
N TYR A 43 -6.23 -4.90 15.64
CA TYR A 43 -6.01 -6.32 15.35
C TYR A 43 -4.53 -6.67 15.53
N CYS A 44 -4.28 -7.95 15.80
CA CYS A 44 -2.94 -8.48 15.89
C CYS A 44 -2.37 -8.73 14.49
N LEU A 45 -1.39 -7.92 14.08
CA LEU A 45 -0.77 -7.99 12.76
C LEU A 45 0.73 -8.29 12.86
N ASP A 46 1.25 -8.99 11.87
CA ASP A 46 2.69 -9.21 11.74
C ASP A 46 3.40 -7.85 11.51
N PRO A 47 4.47 -7.55 12.27
CA PRO A 47 5.19 -6.30 12.13
C PRO A 47 5.91 -6.21 10.78
N VAL A 48 5.94 -5.02 10.21
CA VAL A 48 6.80 -4.71 9.07
C VAL A 48 8.12 -4.11 9.56
N ASP A 49 9.21 -4.37 8.85
CA ASP A 49 10.49 -3.70 9.10
C ASP A 49 10.45 -2.30 8.49
N PRO A 50 10.39 -1.21 9.29
CA PRO A 50 10.41 0.15 8.76
C PRO A 50 11.76 0.52 8.11
N SER A 51 12.81 -0.26 8.37
CA SER A 51 14.15 -0.08 7.81
C SER A 51 14.28 -0.64 6.40
N LYS A 52 13.37 -1.55 5.99
CA LYS A 52 13.22 -1.92 4.58
C LYS A 52 12.61 -0.75 3.84
N GLN A 53 13.48 0.14 3.34
CA GLN A 53 13.08 1.10 2.34
C GLN A 53 12.48 0.34 1.16
N VAL A 54 11.16 0.48 0.95
CA VAL A 54 10.53 0.06 -0.30
C VAL A 54 11.24 0.87 -1.38
N LYS A 55 11.90 0.19 -2.32
CA LYS A 55 12.65 0.84 -3.39
C LYS A 55 11.64 1.67 -4.19
N VAL A 56 11.70 2.99 -4.07
CA VAL A 56 10.86 3.89 -4.86
C VAL A 56 11.61 4.24 -6.13
N ASN A 57 11.08 3.80 -7.26
CA ASN A 57 11.67 4.13 -8.55
C ASN A 57 11.30 5.59 -8.91
N PRO A 58 12.26 6.39 -9.43
CA PRO A 58 12.04 7.81 -9.70
C PRO A 58 10.98 8.04 -10.79
N GLY A 59 10.38 9.23 -10.80
CA GLY A 59 9.34 9.62 -11.76
C GLY A 59 7.91 9.33 -11.29
N ARG A 60 6.92 9.52 -12.17
CA ARG A 60 5.49 9.37 -11.84
C ARG A 60 4.80 8.35 -12.75
N CYS A 61 3.74 7.73 -12.21
CA CYS A 61 2.88 6.86 -13.00
C CYS A 61 2.13 7.68 -14.07
N PRO A 62 2.02 7.18 -15.31
CA PRO A 62 1.15 7.78 -16.31
C PRO A 62 -0.31 7.69 -15.87
N LEU A 63 -1.08 8.75 -16.10
CA LEU A 63 -2.52 8.74 -15.88
C LEU A 63 -3.18 7.95 -17.01
N VAL A 64 -3.82 6.84 -16.67
CA VAL A 64 -4.58 6.01 -17.62
C VAL A 64 -6.04 6.01 -17.16
N ILE A 65 -6.92 6.58 -17.98
CA ILE A 65 -8.37 6.58 -17.75
C ILE A 65 -8.98 5.46 -18.60
N GLY A 66 -9.71 4.57 -17.97
CA GLY A 66 -10.39 3.47 -18.63
C GLY A 66 -11.09 2.58 -17.60
N GLU A 67 -12.01 1.75 -18.08
CA GLU A 67 -12.72 0.77 -17.26
C GLU A 67 -12.18 -0.63 -17.54
N CYS A 68 -12.07 -1.45 -16.49
CA CYS A 68 -11.77 -2.86 -16.66
C CYS A 68 -13.03 -3.64 -16.98
N LYS A 69 -12.96 -4.52 -17.98
CA LYS A 69 -14.05 -5.45 -18.31
C LYS A 69 -13.85 -6.82 -17.66
N GLU A 70 -12.64 -7.15 -17.21
CA GLU A 70 -12.37 -8.34 -16.42
C GLU A 70 -12.93 -8.21 -15.00
N PRO A 71 -13.65 -9.23 -14.50
CA PRO A 71 -14.20 -9.21 -13.14
C PRO A 71 -13.11 -9.34 -12.05
N ASN A 72 -12.00 -10.00 -12.37
CA ASN A 72 -10.88 -10.23 -11.44
C ASN A 72 -9.56 -9.82 -12.12
N PRO A 73 -9.24 -8.51 -12.17
CA PRO A 73 -7.97 -8.05 -12.68
C PRO A 73 -6.81 -8.57 -11.81
N ILE A 74 -5.74 -9.00 -12.45
CA ILE A 74 -4.55 -9.56 -11.78
C ILE A 74 -3.50 -8.46 -11.68
N ASP A 75 -3.02 -8.23 -10.46
CA ASP A 75 -1.88 -7.35 -10.20
C ASP A 75 -0.58 -8.09 -10.50
N THR A 76 0.24 -7.56 -11.40
CA THR A 76 1.57 -8.13 -11.70
C THR A 76 2.68 -7.55 -10.82
N CYS A 77 2.38 -6.52 -10.05
CA CYS A 77 3.25 -5.91 -9.05
C CYS A 77 2.42 -5.32 -7.90
N LEU A 78 3.01 -5.24 -6.71
CA LEU A 78 2.43 -4.57 -5.54
C LEU A 78 3.16 -3.24 -5.27
N ASN A 79 4.45 -3.17 -5.57
CA ASN A 79 5.27 -1.99 -5.38
C ASN A 79 6.42 -1.91 -6.41
N ASP A 80 7.09 -0.77 -6.48
CA ASP A 80 8.21 -0.49 -7.39
C ASP A 80 9.39 -1.46 -7.25
N SER A 81 9.54 -2.15 -6.12
CA SER A 81 10.60 -3.16 -5.90
C SER A 81 10.32 -4.48 -6.61
N ASP A 82 9.06 -4.74 -6.96
CA ASP A 82 8.66 -5.93 -7.73
C ASP A 82 8.98 -5.76 -9.23
N CYS A 83 9.30 -4.53 -9.63
CA CYS A 83 9.56 -4.16 -11.01
C CYS A 83 11.06 -4.09 -11.34
N LEU A 84 11.40 -4.64 -12.52
CA LEU A 84 12.76 -4.56 -13.07
C LEU A 84 13.07 -3.15 -13.62
N ASP A 85 14.35 -2.87 -13.87
CA ASP A 85 14.83 -1.71 -14.64
C ASP A 85 14.32 -0.32 -14.20
N SER A 86 14.05 -0.17 -12.90
CA SER A 86 13.49 1.07 -12.33
C SER A 86 12.10 1.44 -12.87
N LEU A 87 11.33 0.47 -13.36
CA LEU A 87 9.94 0.66 -13.75
C LEU A 87 9.06 0.88 -12.52
N LYS A 88 8.01 1.69 -12.63
CA LYS A 88 7.10 1.95 -11.52
C LYS A 88 5.95 0.98 -11.53
N CYS A 89 5.57 0.48 -10.37
CA CYS A 89 4.33 -0.27 -10.20
C CYS A 89 3.17 0.72 -10.12
N CYS A 90 2.33 0.73 -11.16
CA CYS A 90 1.29 1.73 -11.31
C CYS A 90 -0.09 1.09 -11.40
N LYS A 91 -1.06 1.71 -10.71
CA LYS A 91 -2.47 1.35 -10.82
C LYS A 91 -2.97 1.67 -12.24
N ARG A 92 -3.54 0.67 -12.90
CA ARG A 92 -4.22 0.83 -14.19
C ARG A 92 -5.67 0.36 -14.07
N PRO A 93 -6.49 0.51 -15.13
CA PRO A 93 -7.87 0.06 -15.11
C PRO A 93 -8.02 -1.41 -14.70
N CYS A 94 -7.22 -2.30 -15.30
CA CYS A 94 -7.22 -3.74 -15.02
C CYS A 94 -6.01 -4.17 -14.18
N GLY A 95 -5.90 -3.64 -12.97
CA GLY A 95 -4.85 -4.02 -12.01
C GLY A 95 -3.56 -3.23 -12.13
N ASN A 96 -2.62 -3.55 -11.25
CA ASN A 96 -1.30 -2.93 -11.15
C ASN A 96 -0.32 -3.59 -12.12
N SER A 97 0.49 -2.77 -12.78
CA SER A 97 1.53 -3.25 -13.69
C SER A 97 2.77 -2.38 -13.68
N CYS A 98 3.94 -2.99 -13.89
CA CYS A 98 5.20 -2.29 -14.08
C CYS A 98 5.20 -1.49 -15.39
N VAL A 99 5.39 -0.18 -15.32
CA VAL A 99 5.40 0.72 -16.48
C VAL A 99 6.53 1.72 -16.40
N GLU A 100 6.89 2.28 -17.56
CA GLU A 100 7.85 3.38 -17.61
C GLU A 100 7.30 4.62 -16.90
N SER A 101 8.17 5.24 -16.11
CA SER A 101 7.85 6.47 -15.40
C SER A 101 7.87 7.67 -16.34
N LEU A 102 6.95 8.62 -16.15
CA LEU A 102 7.07 9.94 -16.75
C LEU A 102 8.19 10.72 -16.06
N LYS A 103 9.24 11.08 -16.81
CA LYS A 103 10.34 11.97 -16.35
C LYS A 103 9.89 13.43 -16.53
N GLY A 104 9.93 14.22 -15.47
CA GLY A 104 9.27 15.53 -15.43
C GLY A 104 9.88 16.60 -16.34
N LYS A 105 9.13 17.02 -17.37
CA LYS A 105 8.70 18.41 -17.53
C LYS A 105 7.21 18.40 -17.90
N ILE A 106 6.36 18.83 -16.98
CA ILE A 106 4.94 19.05 -17.28
C ILE A 106 4.87 20.37 -18.05
N HIS A 107 4.63 20.30 -19.36
CA HIS A 107 4.09 21.46 -20.08
C HIS A 107 2.61 21.50 -19.76
N ILE A 108 2.20 22.43 -18.90
CA ILE A 108 0.80 22.77 -18.69
C ILE A 108 0.47 23.75 -19.83
N PRO A 109 -0.30 23.38 -20.87
CA PRO A 109 -0.85 24.38 -21.77
C PRO A 109 -1.86 25.19 -20.96
N THR A 110 -1.48 26.41 -20.57
CA THR A 110 -2.41 27.42 -20.06
C THR A 110 -3.32 27.83 -21.20
N ARG A 111 -4.63 27.63 -21.04
CA ARG A 111 -5.67 28.15 -21.93
C ARG A 111 -5.95 29.61 -21.62
#